data_AF-A0A1E4LKH1-F1
#
_entry.id   AF-A0A1E4LKH1-F1
#
_cell.length_a   1.000
_cell.length_b   1.000
_cell.length_c   1.000
_cell.angle_alpha   90.00
_cell.angle_beta   90.00
_cell.angle_gamma   90.00
#
_symmetry.space_group_name_H-M   'P 1'
#
loop_
_entity.id
_entity.type
_entity.pdbx_description
1 polymer ?
#
loop_
_entity_poly.entity_id
_entity_poly.type
_entity_poly.pdbx_seq_one_letter_code
_entity_poly.pdbx_strand_id
1 'polypeptide(L)'
;MRRFDNAHLIEMIKENLNQARHVENERITFVSFLSALIGAALAVVSEMSNLVFSVLLLVAMIGAELLCITLTKRWNKVFQAHWDTAARLVQECGEGELIDCAEQQSVNLKSYEHLNALFLFDNARRNPRSKYYVSTRRLFNLFNYGLLFLLLCALGYVLYGGLHV
;
A
#
# COMPACT_ATOMS: atom_id res chain seq x y z
N MET A 1 9.52 -0.09 35.32
CA MET A 1 9.65 -0.20 33.85
C MET A 1 10.84 -1.11 33.57
N ARG A 2 10.64 -2.24 32.88
CA ARG A 2 11.77 -3.09 32.47
C ARG A 2 12.52 -2.32 31.38
N ARG A 3 13.79 -1.98 31.60
CA ARG A 3 14.69 -1.55 30.52
C ARG A 3 14.85 -2.78 29.62
N PHE A 4 14.23 -2.74 28.44
CA PHE A 4 14.58 -3.68 27.39
C PHE A 4 16.01 -3.36 26.95
N ASP A 5 16.79 -4.40 26.62
CA ASP A 5 18.11 -4.22 26.04
C ASP A 5 17.97 -3.50 24.69
N ASN A 6 18.85 -2.55 24.40
CA ASN A 6 18.80 -1.72 23.19
C ASN A 6 18.86 -2.58 21.93
N ALA A 7 19.58 -3.71 21.97
CA ALA A 7 19.61 -4.69 20.90
C ALA A 7 18.20 -5.26 20.58
N HIS A 8 17.40 -5.52 21.62
CA HIS A 8 16.04 -6.04 21.48
C HIS A 8 15.09 -4.98 20.91
N LEU A 9 15.22 -3.72 21.33
CA LEU A 9 14.42 -2.61 20.79
C LEU A 9 14.68 -2.39 19.29
N ILE A 10 15.95 -2.48 18.87
CA ILE A 10 16.33 -2.34 17.46
C ILE A 10 15.75 -3.48 16.61
N GLU A 11 15.76 -4.71 17.13
CA GLU A 11 15.15 -5.85 16.44
C GLU A 11 13.63 -5.66 16.27
N MET A 12 12.94 -5.17 17.31
CA MET A 12 11.52 -4.84 17.23
C MET A 12 11.21 -3.72 16.22
N ILE A 13 12.08 -2.71 16.11
CA ILE A 13 11.95 -1.65 15.11
C ILE A 13 12.08 -2.24 13.70
N LYS A 14 13.12 -3.05 13.46
CA LYS A 14 13.36 -3.70 12.16
C LYS A 14 12.19 -4.58 11.75
N GLU A 15 11.66 -5.38 12.67
CA GLU A 15 10.53 -6.26 12.39
C GLU A 15 9.29 -5.46 12.00
N ASN A 16 8.93 -4.41 12.75
CA ASN A 16 7.78 -3.57 12.40
C ASN A 16 7.93 -2.89 11.03
N LEU A 17 9.14 -2.40 10.70
CA LEU A 17 9.40 -1.81 9.39
C LEU A 17 9.32 -2.84 8.26
N ASN A 18 9.78 -4.07 8.49
CA ASN A 18 9.66 -5.16 7.53
C ASN A 18 8.18 -5.53 7.28
N GLN A 19 7.39 -5.62 8.35
CA GLN A 19 5.94 -5.86 8.27
C GLN A 19 5.22 -4.73 7.51
N ALA A 20 5.57 -3.46 7.77
CA ALA A 20 5.02 -2.33 7.03
C ALA A 20 5.32 -2.42 5.53
N ARG A 21 6.56 -2.78 5.15
CA ARG A 21 6.95 -3.00 3.75
C ARG A 21 6.19 -4.17 3.12
N HIS A 22 6.03 -5.27 3.84
CA HIS A 22 5.28 -6.43 3.36
C HIS A 22 3.84 -6.04 3.00
N VAL A 23 3.16 -5.33 3.89
CA VAL A 23 1.79 -4.83 3.69
C VAL A 23 1.70 -3.88 2.49
N GLU A 24 2.70 -3.02 2.30
CA GLU A 24 2.77 -2.14 1.13
C GLU A 24 2.90 -2.94 -0.18
N ASN A 25 3.76 -3.97 -0.21
CA ASN A 25 3.93 -4.85 -1.35
C ASN A 25 2.64 -5.64 -1.67
N GLU A 26 1.95 -6.18 -0.67
CA GLU A 26 0.67 -6.86 -0.85
C GLU A 26 -0.35 -5.94 -1.51
N ARG A 27 -0.47 -4.71 -0.99
CA ARG A 27 -1.38 -3.70 -1.52
C ARG A 27 -1.07 -3.36 -2.98
N ILE A 28 0.20 -3.10 -3.32
CA ILE A 28 0.64 -2.81 -4.69
C ILE A 28 0.29 -3.99 -5.61
N THR A 29 0.63 -5.20 -5.20
CA THR A 29 0.43 -6.43 -5.97
C THR A 29 -1.05 -6.63 -6.28
N PHE A 30 -1.91 -6.53 -5.26
CA PHE A 30 -3.33 -6.78 -5.43
C PHE A 30 -4.01 -5.71 -6.30
N VAL A 31 -3.71 -4.42 -6.06
CA VAL A 31 -4.24 -3.32 -6.89
C VAL A 31 -3.79 -3.48 -8.34
N SER A 32 -2.53 -3.82 -8.59
CA SER A 32 -2.01 -3.98 -9.96
C SER A 32 -2.68 -5.16 -10.68
N PHE A 33 -2.82 -6.30 -9.99
CA PHE A 33 -3.51 -7.46 -10.51
C PHE A 33 -4.96 -7.14 -10.88
N LEU A 34 -5.70 -6.49 -9.98
CA LEU A 34 -7.10 -6.16 -10.23
C LEU A 34 -7.25 -5.11 -11.35
N SER A 35 -6.34 -4.14 -11.43
CA SER A 35 -6.33 -3.14 -12.50
C SER A 35 -6.18 -3.81 -13.87
N ALA A 36 -5.28 -4.79 -13.98
CA ALA A 36 -5.08 -5.55 -15.21
C ALA A 36 -6.34 -6.37 -15.56
N LEU A 37 -6.97 -6.99 -14.56
CA LEU A 37 -8.21 -7.75 -14.75
C LEU A 37 -9.36 -6.84 -15.22
N ILE A 38 -9.53 -5.67 -14.61
CA ILE A 38 -10.54 -4.67 -15.01
C ILE A 38 -10.27 -4.19 -16.43
N GLY A 39 -9.01 -3.89 -16.78
CA GLY A 39 -8.62 -3.50 -18.13
C GLY A 39 -8.98 -4.57 -19.17
N ALA A 40 -8.70 -5.84 -18.87
CA ALA A 40 -9.07 -6.96 -19.72
C ALA A 40 -10.59 -7.12 -19.85
N ALA A 41 -11.33 -7.00 -18.75
CA ALA A 41 -12.78 -7.08 -18.77
C ALA A 41 -13.42 -5.96 -19.60
N LEU A 42 -12.93 -4.71 -19.48
CA LEU A 42 -13.40 -3.59 -20.28
C LEU A 42 -13.14 -3.80 -21.78
N ALA A 43 -11.98 -4.36 -22.15
CA ALA A 43 -11.67 -4.70 -23.53
C ALA A 43 -12.67 -5.73 -24.09
N VAL A 44 -12.95 -6.80 -23.32
CA VAL A 44 -13.94 -7.81 -23.70
C VAL A 44 -15.34 -7.19 -23.86
N VAL A 45 -15.77 -6.34 -22.92
CA VAL A 45 -17.07 -5.66 -22.99
C VAL A 45 -17.19 -4.80 -24.25
N SER A 46 -16.11 -4.17 -24.70
CA SER A 46 -16.13 -3.27 -25.86
C SER A 46 -16.40 -3.99 -27.19
N GLU A 47 -16.10 -5.28 -27.28
CA GLU A 47 -16.32 -6.09 -28.48
C GLU A 47 -17.55 -7.01 -28.35
N MET A 48 -18.15 -7.11 -27.17
CA MET A 48 -19.21 -8.04 -26.85
C MET A 48 -20.59 -7.50 -27.26
N SER A 49 -21.31 -8.23 -28.12
CA SER A 49 -22.68 -7.88 -28.52
C SER A 49 -23.75 -8.33 -27.51
N ASN A 50 -23.44 -9.29 -26.64
CA ASN A 50 -24.39 -9.80 -25.66
C ASN A 50 -24.50 -8.85 -24.45
N LEU A 51 -25.56 -8.04 -24.45
CA LEU A 51 -25.87 -7.08 -23.39
C LEU A 51 -25.87 -7.70 -21.99
N VAL A 52 -26.54 -8.84 -21.81
CA VAL A 52 -26.67 -9.50 -20.50
C VAL A 52 -25.31 -9.90 -19.96
N PHE A 53 -24.47 -10.50 -20.81
CA PHE A 53 -23.12 -10.90 -20.40
C PHE A 53 -22.25 -9.68 -20.06
N SER A 54 -22.29 -8.63 -20.86
CA SER A 54 -21.55 -7.38 -20.61
C SER A 54 -21.95 -6.74 -19.28
N VAL A 55 -23.26 -6.68 -18.98
CA VAL A 55 -23.76 -6.17 -17.70
C VAL A 55 -23.28 -7.03 -16.53
N LEU A 56 -23.41 -8.36 -16.63
CA LEU A 56 -22.96 -9.28 -15.58
C LEU A 56 -21.46 -9.14 -15.30
N LEU A 57 -20.64 -9.05 -16.35
CA LEU A 57 -19.20 -8.89 -16.21
C LEU A 57 -18.83 -7.56 -15.54
N LEU A 58 -19.48 -6.45 -15.94
CA LEU A 58 -19.27 -5.14 -15.33
C LEU A 58 -19.70 -5.12 -13.85
N VAL A 59 -20.84 -5.73 -13.51
CA VAL A 59 -21.30 -5.85 -12.12
C VAL A 59 -20.30 -6.66 -11.28
N ALA A 60 -19.77 -7.76 -11.82
CA ALA A 60 -18.73 -8.55 -11.16
C ALA A 60 -17.45 -7.74 -10.92
N MET A 61 -17.00 -6.96 -11.92
CA MET A 61 -15.83 -6.09 -11.79
C MET A 61 -16.04 -4.96 -10.77
N ILE A 62 -17.22 -4.34 -10.73
CA ILE A 62 -17.58 -3.36 -9.70
C ILE A 62 -17.51 -4.00 -8.31
N GLY A 63 -18.05 -5.20 -8.15
CA GLY A 63 -17.96 -5.95 -6.88
C GLY A 63 -16.51 -6.21 -6.46
N ALA A 64 -15.66 -6.63 -7.39
CA ALA A 64 -14.24 -6.86 -7.14
C ALA A 64 -13.50 -5.56 -6.76
N GLU A 65 -13.83 -4.43 -7.39
CA GLU A 65 -13.24 -3.13 -7.07
C GLU A 65 -13.68 -2.62 -5.69
N LEU A 66 -14.94 -2.82 -5.31
CA LEU A 66 -15.42 -2.50 -3.96
C LEU A 66 -14.70 -3.34 -2.88
N LEU A 67 -14.44 -4.61 -3.17
CA LEU A 67 -13.62 -5.46 -2.31
C LEU A 67 -12.18 -4.92 -2.21
N CYS A 68 -11.58 -4.52 -3.33
CA CYS A 68 -10.24 -3.90 -3.37
C CYS A 68 -10.15 -2.63 -2.54
N ILE A 69 -11.14 -1.73 -2.63
CA ILE A 69 -11.22 -0.53 -1.79
C ILE A 69 -11.26 -0.91 -0.32
N THR A 70 -12.01 -1.94 0.05
CA THR A 70 -12.13 -2.41 1.43
C THR A 70 -10.80 -2.99 1.94
N LEU A 71 -10.14 -3.84 1.14
CA LEU A 71 -8.82 -4.39 1.46
C LEU A 71 -7.74 -3.30 1.54
N THR A 72 -7.78 -2.33 0.63
CA THR A 72 -6.89 -1.16 0.64
C THR A 72 -7.04 -0.35 1.93
N LYS A 73 -8.27 -0.13 2.40
CA LYS A 73 -8.51 0.49 3.71
C LYS A 73 -7.93 -0.32 4.86
N ARG A 74 -8.04 -1.65 4.82
CA ARG A 74 -7.47 -2.56 5.83
C ARG A 74 -5.94 -2.51 5.82
N TRP A 75 -5.30 -2.68 4.66
CA TRP A 75 -3.84 -2.59 4.52
C TRP A 75 -3.31 -1.23 4.97
N ASN A 76 -4.00 -0.14 4.64
CA ASN A 76 -3.64 1.19 5.13
C ASN A 76 -3.63 1.30 6.67
N LYS A 77 -4.57 0.64 7.36
CA LYS A 77 -4.59 0.61 8.82
C LYS A 77 -3.44 -0.21 9.39
N VAL A 78 -3.18 -1.39 8.83
CA VAL A 78 -2.10 -2.29 9.28
C VAL A 78 -0.74 -1.64 9.06
N PHE A 79 -0.54 -1.02 7.88
CA PHE A 79 0.66 -0.26 7.57
C PHE A 79 0.91 0.84 8.61
N GLN A 80 -0.12 1.67 8.90
CA GLN A 80 -0.01 2.75 9.87
C GLN A 80 0.30 2.23 11.28
N ALA A 81 -0.32 1.12 11.70
CA ALA A 81 -0.07 0.53 13.01
C ALA A 81 1.40 0.10 13.19
N HIS A 82 1.98 -0.59 12.21
CA HIS A 82 3.39 -0.99 12.26
C HIS A 82 4.34 0.22 12.18
N TRP A 83 4.02 1.20 11.32
CA TRP A 83 4.81 2.41 11.20
C TRP A 83 4.82 3.24 12.49
N ASP A 84 3.66 3.45 13.11
CA ASP A 84 3.51 4.20 14.36
C ASP A 84 4.20 3.48 15.52
N THR A 85 4.16 2.14 15.54
CA THR A 85 4.85 1.32 16.55
C THR A 85 6.36 1.45 16.42
N ALA A 86 6.90 1.36 15.20
CA ALA A 86 8.32 1.60 14.94
C ALA A 86 8.72 3.03 15.37
N ALA A 87 7.89 4.04 15.09
CA ALA A 87 8.15 5.42 15.49
C ALA A 87 8.27 5.60 17.00
N ARG A 88 7.38 4.97 17.76
CA ARG A 88 7.40 5.03 19.24
C ARG A 88 8.64 4.37 19.81
N LEU A 89 8.98 3.17 19.34
CA LEU A 89 10.19 2.45 19.79
C LEU A 89 11.48 3.24 19.50
N VAL A 90 11.52 3.94 18.36
CA VAL A 90 12.62 4.83 17.98
C VAL A 90 12.72 6.08 18.88
N GLN A 91 11.62 6.54 19.49
CA GLN A 91 11.64 7.60 20.50
C GLN A 91 12.13 7.09 21.86
N GLU A 92 11.77 5.85 22.21
CA GLU A 92 12.16 5.21 23.48
C GLU A 92 13.64 4.82 23.52
N CYS A 93 14.25 4.50 22.38
CA CYS A 93 15.65 4.08 22.28
C CYS A 93 16.69 5.23 22.37
N GLY A 94 16.26 6.50 22.28
CA GLY A 94 17.17 7.66 22.24
C GLY A 94 17.93 7.83 20.91
N GLU A 95 18.05 9.05 20.40
CA GLU A 95 18.63 9.32 19.06
C GLU A 95 20.14 9.00 18.94
N GLY A 96 20.89 9.06 20.05
CA GLY A 96 22.33 8.75 20.07
C GLY A 96 22.66 7.26 20.04
N GLU A 97 21.87 6.42 20.71
CA GLU A 97 22.15 4.98 20.84
C GLU A 97 21.76 4.18 19.58
N LEU A 98 20.82 4.67 18.78
CA LEU A 98 20.46 4.10 17.47
C LEU A 98 21.61 4.22 16.45
N ILE A 99 22.41 5.29 16.52
CA ILE A 99 23.55 5.52 15.63
C ILE A 99 24.72 4.64 16.07
N ASP A 100 25.04 4.60 17.36
CA ASP A 100 26.12 3.77 17.91
C ASP A 100 25.86 2.27 17.70
N CYS A 101 24.61 1.80 17.83
CA CYS A 101 24.27 0.40 17.54
C CYS A 101 24.21 0.08 16.04
N ALA A 102 23.82 1.04 15.19
CA ALA A 102 23.90 0.89 13.73
C ALA A 102 25.35 0.85 13.24
N GLU A 103 26.25 1.61 13.88
CA GLU A 103 27.70 1.53 13.68
C GLU A 103 28.29 0.23 14.26
N GLN A 104 27.84 -0.28 15.41
CA GLN A 104 28.31 -1.57 15.91
C GLN A 104 27.84 -2.77 15.05
N GLN A 105 26.69 -2.66 14.38
CA GLN A 105 26.24 -3.64 13.38
C GLN A 105 26.82 -3.39 11.97
N SER A 106 27.68 -2.36 11.78
CA SER A 106 28.25 -1.97 10.50
C SER A 106 29.37 -2.88 9.97
N VAL A 107 29.43 -4.14 10.41
CA VAL A 107 30.25 -5.16 9.76
C VAL A 107 29.50 -5.57 8.48
N ASN A 108 29.92 -4.98 7.35
CA ASN A 108 29.40 -5.15 5.96
C ASN A 108 28.13 -4.37 5.58
N LEU A 109 28.23 -3.05 5.49
CA LEU A 109 27.24 -2.16 4.86
C LEU A 109 26.97 -2.40 3.35
N LYS A 110 27.71 -3.29 2.68
CA LYS A 110 27.53 -3.55 1.24
C LYS A 110 26.37 -4.48 0.89
N SER A 111 25.72 -5.11 1.88
CA SER A 111 24.74 -6.19 1.62
C SER A 111 23.32 -5.91 2.11
N TYR A 112 23.02 -4.76 2.72
CA TYR A 112 21.72 -4.54 3.35
C TYR A 112 20.76 -3.72 2.46
N GLU A 113 20.00 -4.39 1.58
CA GLU A 113 18.73 -3.86 1.03
C GLU A 113 17.70 -3.51 2.13
N HIS A 114 17.98 -3.93 3.37
CA HIS A 114 17.21 -3.70 4.58
C HIS A 114 17.42 -2.29 5.19
N LEU A 115 18.45 -1.55 4.75
CA LEU A 115 18.76 -0.20 5.24
C LEU A 115 17.76 0.87 4.79
N ASN A 116 16.95 0.60 3.75
CA ASN A 116 16.03 1.61 3.22
C ASN A 116 14.97 2.04 4.24
N ALA A 117 14.48 1.15 5.10
CA ALA A 117 13.42 1.51 6.04
C ALA A 117 13.92 2.35 7.22
N LEU A 118 15.10 2.05 7.77
CA LEU A 118 15.72 2.83 8.85
C LEU A 118 16.24 4.17 8.34
N PHE A 119 16.80 4.20 7.13
CA PHE A 119 17.28 5.42 6.47
C PHE A 119 16.14 6.36 6.05
N LEU A 120 14.99 5.83 5.61
CA LEU A 120 13.77 6.60 5.39
C LEU A 120 13.18 7.13 6.71
N PHE A 121 13.27 6.36 7.80
CA PHE A 121 12.85 6.79 9.13
C PHE A 121 13.72 7.92 9.68
N ASP A 122 15.04 7.81 9.55
CA ASP A 122 16.00 8.82 10.01
C ASP A 122 15.92 10.11 9.15
N ASN A 123 15.70 9.99 7.83
CA ASN A 123 15.47 11.16 6.96
C ASN A 123 14.13 11.86 7.20
N ALA A 124 13.08 11.15 7.60
CA ALA A 124 11.81 11.75 7.97
C ALA A 124 11.90 12.51 9.32
N ARG A 125 12.81 12.09 10.20
CA ARG A 125 13.00 12.67 11.54
C ARG A 125 13.97 13.86 11.54
N ARG A 126 15.09 13.79 10.82
CA ARG A 126 16.11 14.88 10.73
C ARG A 126 15.63 16.11 9.96
N ASN A 127 14.59 15.98 9.16
CA ASN A 127 14.11 17.08 8.34
C ASN A 127 12.57 17.00 8.25
N PRO A 128 11.80 17.66 9.13
CA PRO A 128 10.33 17.63 9.06
C PRO A 128 9.76 18.23 7.76
N ARG A 129 10.62 18.80 6.90
CA ARG A 129 10.32 19.24 5.52
C ARG A 129 10.70 18.21 4.44
N SER A 130 11.42 17.14 4.78
CA SER A 130 11.69 15.96 3.95
C SER A 130 10.40 15.14 3.82
N LYS A 131 9.51 15.65 2.97
CA LYS A 131 8.23 15.03 2.57
C LYS A 131 8.44 13.84 1.63
N TYR A 132 9.39 12.95 1.88
CA TYR A 132 9.73 11.89 0.92
C TYR A 132 9.10 10.52 1.23
N TYR A 133 8.38 10.35 2.34
CA TYR A 133 7.36 9.30 2.39
C TYR A 133 6.04 9.89 1.88
N VAL A 134 5.87 9.86 0.56
CA VAL A 134 4.56 10.16 -0.05
C VAL A 134 3.60 9.15 0.55
N SER A 135 2.60 9.63 1.31
CA SER A 135 1.55 8.77 1.84
C SER A 135 0.80 8.14 0.66
N THR A 136 1.25 6.95 0.26
CA THR A 136 0.73 6.20 -0.88
C THR A 136 -0.75 5.85 -0.70
N ARG A 137 -1.26 5.90 0.54
CA ARG A 137 -2.67 5.80 0.90
C ARG A 137 -3.59 6.68 0.04
N ARG A 138 -3.26 7.96 -0.14
CA ARG A 138 -4.12 8.88 -0.92
C ARG A 138 -4.13 8.51 -2.39
N LEU A 139 -2.97 8.16 -2.93
CA LEU A 139 -2.81 7.72 -4.32
C LEU A 139 -3.59 6.44 -4.59
N PHE A 140 -3.43 5.40 -3.77
CA PHE A 140 -4.18 4.15 -3.93
C PHE A 140 -5.69 4.34 -3.82
N ASN A 141 -6.16 5.14 -2.86
CA ASN A 141 -7.59 5.42 -2.75
C ASN A 141 -8.11 6.20 -3.97
N LEU A 142 -7.39 7.23 -4.41
CA LEU A 142 -7.78 8.01 -5.59
C LEU A 142 -7.83 7.14 -6.85
N PHE A 143 -6.83 6.29 -7.02
CA PHE A 143 -6.74 5.35 -8.14
C PHE A 143 -7.90 4.36 -8.15
N ASN A 144 -8.18 3.69 -7.03
CA ASN A 144 -9.29 2.74 -6.92
C ASN A 144 -10.66 3.42 -7.11
N TYR A 145 -10.86 4.63 -6.56
CA TYR A 145 -12.10 5.38 -6.82
C TYR A 145 -12.20 5.83 -8.29
N GLY A 146 -11.08 6.12 -8.94
CA GLY A 146 -11.02 6.39 -10.38
C GLY A 146 -11.43 5.17 -11.20
N LEU A 147 -10.93 3.98 -10.88
CA LEU A 147 -11.33 2.73 -11.53
C LEU A 147 -12.82 2.43 -11.32
N LEU A 148 -13.32 2.59 -10.10
CA LEU A 148 -14.75 2.42 -9.80
C LEU A 148 -15.61 3.38 -10.63
N PHE A 149 -15.21 4.65 -10.74
CA PHE A 149 -15.91 5.63 -11.55
C PHE A 149 -15.94 5.22 -13.03
N LEU A 150 -14.81 4.77 -13.58
CA LEU A 150 -14.74 4.29 -14.96
C LEU A 150 -15.65 3.08 -15.21
N LEU A 151 -15.69 2.12 -14.28
CA LEU A 151 -16.58 0.96 -14.35
C LEU A 151 -18.06 1.38 -14.33
N LEU A 152 -18.43 2.35 -13.50
CA LEU A 152 -19.79 2.89 -13.45
C LEU A 152 -20.16 3.62 -14.75
N CYS A 153 -19.24 4.39 -15.33
CA CYS A 153 -19.43 5.02 -16.63
C CYS A 153 -19.61 3.97 -17.74
N ALA A 154 -18.80 2.91 -17.74
CA ALA A 154 -18.91 1.80 -18.70
C ALA A 154 -20.27 1.09 -18.58
N LEU A 155 -20.74 0.84 -17.36
CA LEU A 155 -22.05 0.25 -17.12
C LEU A 155 -23.18 1.16 -17.61
N GLY A 156 -23.11 2.46 -17.33
CA GLY A 156 -24.08 3.44 -17.82
C GLY A 156 -24.12 3.50 -19.36
N TYR A 157 -22.95 3.46 -20.01
CA TYR A 157 -22.83 3.44 -21.46
C TYR A 157 -23.47 2.18 -22.07
N VAL A 158 -23.16 1.00 -21.53
CA VAL A 158 -23.72 -0.28 -22.02
C VAL A 158 -25.24 -0.33 -21.86
N LEU A 159 -25.76 0.13 -20.71
CA LEU A 159 -27.20 0.17 -20.47
C LEU A 159 -27.92 1.16 -21.40
N TYR A 160 -27.35 2.35 -21.60
CA TYR A 160 -27.90 3.36 -22.50
C TYR A 160 -27.91 2.85 -23.96
N GLY A 161 -26.79 2.29 -24.43
CA GLY A 161 -26.69 1.72 -25.78
C GLY A 161 -27.66 0.56 -26.00
N GLY A 162 -27.83 -0.32 -25.00
CA GLY A 162 -28.76 -1.44 -25.07
C GLY A 162 -30.25 -1.08 -24.99
N LEU A 163 -30.59 0.12 -24.50
CA LEU A 163 -31.97 0.65 -24.46
C LEU A 163 -32.41 1.31 -25.78
N HIS A 164 -31.46 1.65 -26.66
CA HIS A 164 -31.69 2.35 -27.92
C HIS A 164 -31.52 1.46 -29.17
N VAL A 165 -31.30 0.15 -28.99
CA VAL A 165 -31.31 -0.89 -30.02
C VAL A 165 -32.58 -1.72 -29.87
#